data_AF-A0A354C3J7-F1
#
_entry.id   AF-A0A354C3J7-F1
#
_cell.length_a   1.000
_cell.length_b   1.000
_cell.length_c   1.000
_cell.angle_alpha   90.00
_cell.angle_beta   90.00
_cell.angle_gamma   90.00
#
_symmetry.space_group_name_H-M   'P 1'
#
loop_
_entity.id
_entity.type
_entity.pdbx_description
1 polymer ?
#
loop_
_entity_poly.entity_id
_entity_poly.type
_entity_poly.pdbx_seq_one_letter_code
_entity_poly.pdbx_strand_id
1 'polypeptide(L)'
;MSVKPSNRGKAVFFVDVFYIDEIGKMECFSDKFKKLFTRLLDSEKPVIATIAFRGEGIIGEIKKRKDVQLFVMTRNNRDLIFADILKLMM
;
A
#
# COMPACT_ATOMS: atom_id res chain seq x y z
N MET A 1 8.95 -43.67 9.41
CA MET A 1 7.72 -42.95 9.81
C MET A 1 7.55 -41.77 8.88
N SER A 2 6.55 -41.81 8.00
CA SER A 2 6.25 -40.71 7.07
C SER A 2 5.54 -39.61 7.86
N VAL A 3 6.21 -38.48 8.06
CA VAL A 3 5.61 -37.28 8.65
C VAL A 3 4.67 -36.71 7.60
N LYS A 4 3.35 -36.91 7.78
CA LYS A 4 2.35 -36.23 6.97
C LYS A 4 2.48 -34.71 7.20
N PRO A 5 2.43 -33.88 6.15
CA PRO A 5 2.45 -32.44 6.32
C PRO A 5 1.24 -32.02 7.16
N SER A 6 1.51 -31.29 8.25
CA SER A 6 0.46 -30.73 9.09
C SER A 6 -0.38 -29.79 8.24
N ASN A 7 -1.64 -30.17 8.01
CA ASN A 7 -2.66 -29.32 7.41
C ASN A 7 -3.02 -28.22 8.44
N ARG A 8 -2.12 -27.26 8.64
CA ARG A 8 -2.47 -26.01 9.31
C ARG A 8 -3.40 -25.28 8.36
N GLY A 9 -4.70 -25.39 8.61
CA GLY A 9 -5.73 -24.64 7.89
C GLY A 9 -5.27 -23.19 7.79
N LYS A 10 -5.11 -22.70 6.56
CA LYS A 10 -4.77 -21.29 6.34
C LYS A 10 -5.92 -20.50 6.96
N ALA A 11 -5.62 -19.75 8.01
CA ALA A 11 -6.56 -18.78 8.54
C ALA A 11 -6.92 -17.84 7.37
N VAL A 12 -8.21 -17.83 7.02
CA VAL A 12 -8.75 -16.93 6.01
C VAL A 12 -8.99 -15.61 6.72
N PHE A 13 -8.03 -14.71 6.62
CA PHE A 13 -8.21 -13.34 7.07
C PHE A 13 -8.86 -12.55 5.95
N PHE A 14 -10.04 -11.99 6.21
CA PHE A 14 -10.60 -10.95 5.37
C PHE A 14 -9.88 -9.65 5.70
N VAL A 15 -9.21 -9.10 4.69
CA VAL A 15 -8.59 -7.77 4.78
C VAL A 15 -9.47 -6.81 4.01
N ASP A 16 -9.90 -5.75 4.68
CA ASP A 16 -10.70 -4.70 4.06
C ASP A 16 -9.83 -3.61 3.43
N VAL A 17 -8.69 -3.29 4.05
CA VAL A 17 -7.77 -2.25 3.61
C VAL A 17 -6.34 -2.52 4.08
N PHE A 18 -5.35 -2.15 3.26
CA PHE A 18 -3.95 -2.15 3.64
C PHE A 18 -3.46 -0.73 3.97
N TYR A 19 -2.73 -0.59 5.07
CA TYR A 19 -2.08 0.67 5.46
C TYR A 19 -0.56 0.52 5.43
N ILE A 20 0.12 1.49 4.80
CA ILE A 20 1.58 1.55 4.75
C ILE A 20 2.06 2.96 5.09
N ASP A 21 2.87 3.05 6.14
CA ASP A 21 3.54 4.28 6.54
C ASP A 21 5.02 3.95 6.75
N GLU A 22 6.00 4.37 5.95
CA GLU A 22 6.07 5.22 4.76
C GLU A 22 6.70 4.41 3.61
N ILE A 23 6.45 4.81 2.36
CA ILE A 23 7.18 4.30 1.18
C ILE A 23 8.27 5.31 0.79
N GLY A 24 9.45 5.11 1.35
CA GLY A 24 10.64 5.90 1.07
C GLY A 24 11.61 5.21 0.13
N LYS A 25 12.78 5.84 -0.05
CA LYS A 25 13.88 5.30 -0.86
C LYS A 25 14.40 3.97 -0.27
N MET A 26 14.34 3.80 1.05
CA MET A 26 14.96 2.66 1.73
C MET A 26 14.21 1.35 1.46
N GLU A 27 12.89 1.41 1.47
CA GLU A 27 12.00 0.28 1.19
C GLU A 27 12.15 -0.19 -0.26
N CYS A 28 12.44 0.74 -1.18
CA CYS A 28 12.65 0.46 -2.60
C CYS A 28 13.93 -0.35 -2.90
N PHE A 29 14.88 -0.46 -1.96
CA PHE A 29 16.04 -1.35 -2.12
C PHE A 29 15.70 -2.83 -1.91
N SER A 30 14.53 -3.14 -1.36
CA SER A 30 14.07 -4.52 -1.20
C SER A 30 13.23 -4.96 -2.39
N ASP A 31 13.75 -5.87 -3.21
CA ASP A 31 12.98 -6.49 -4.29
C ASP A 31 11.75 -7.23 -3.79
N LYS A 32 11.81 -7.78 -2.57
CA LYS A 32 10.67 -8.42 -1.92
C LYS A 32 9.58 -7.40 -1.62
N PHE A 33 9.96 -6.23 -1.10
CA PHE A 33 9.02 -5.14 -0.83
C PHE A 33 8.37 -4.64 -2.12
N LYS A 34 9.18 -4.33 -3.14
CA LYS A 34 8.67 -3.88 -4.45
C LYS A 34 7.65 -4.86 -5.03
N LYS A 35 7.97 -6.16 -5.07
CA LYS A 35 7.06 -7.21 -5.57
C LYS A 35 5.79 -7.34 -4.74
N LEU A 36 5.89 -7.26 -3.42
CA LEU A 36 4.73 -7.30 -2.53
C LEU A 36 3.84 -6.09 -2.77
N PHE A 37 4.43 -4.89 -2.82
CA PHE A 37 3.69 -3.65 -2.95
C PHE A 37 2.98 -3.54 -4.30
N THR A 38 3.64 -3.91 -5.41
CA THR A 38 2.99 -4.02 -6.71
C THR A 38 1.78 -4.97 -6.67
N ARG A 39 1.93 -6.14 -6.03
CA ARG A 39 0.82 -7.09 -5.89
C ARG A 39 -0.33 -6.56 -5.02
N LEU A 40 -0.05 -5.72 -4.02
CA LEU A 40 -1.09 -5.08 -3.21
C LEU A 40 -1.86 -4.05 -4.04
N LEU A 41 -1.14 -3.21 -4.80
CA LEU A 41 -1.74 -2.22 -5.70
C LEU A 41 -2.56 -2.84 -6.83
N ASP A 42 -2.19 -4.04 -7.28
CA ASP A 42 -2.92 -4.78 -8.32
C ASP A 42 -4.06 -5.65 -7.75
N SER A 43 -4.30 -5.60 -6.43
CA SER A 43 -5.39 -6.34 -5.79
C SER A 43 -6.68 -5.53 -5.77
N GLU A 44 -7.81 -6.20 -5.54
CA GLU A 44 -9.11 -5.54 -5.34
C GLU A 44 -9.22 -4.83 -3.99
N LYS A 45 -8.20 -4.93 -3.13
CA LYS A 45 -8.22 -4.34 -1.79
C LYS A 45 -7.64 -2.94 -1.82
N PRO A 46 -8.32 -1.94 -1.23
CA PRO A 46 -7.79 -0.58 -1.16
C PRO A 46 -6.48 -0.55 -0.38
N VAL A 47 -5.58 0.32 -0.83
CA VAL A 47 -4.29 0.59 -0.21
C VAL A 47 -4.20 2.07 0.11
N ILE A 48 -3.99 2.38 1.39
CA ILE A 48 -3.64 3.72 1.84
C ILE A 48 -2.17 3.72 2.21
N ALA A 49 -1.39 4.56 1.55
CA ALA A 49 0.05 4.65 1.79
C ALA A 49 0.54 6.09 1.84
N THR A 50 1.49 6.38 2.73
CA THR A 50 2.33 7.57 2.63
C THR A 50 3.52 7.25 1.74
N ILE A 51 3.91 8.19 0.87
CA ILE A 51 5.00 7.99 -0.10
C ILE A 51 5.86 9.23 -0.16
N ALA A 52 7.18 9.03 -0.28
CA ALA A 52 8.13 10.12 -0.36
C ALA A 52 7.75 11.13 -1.46
N PHE A 53 7.84 12.42 -1.15
CA PHE A 53 7.43 13.49 -2.07
C PHE A 53 8.21 13.47 -3.39
N ARG A 54 9.51 13.15 -3.35
CA ARG A 54 10.38 12.96 -4.51
C ARG A 54 10.90 11.52 -4.55
N GLY A 55 11.12 10.99 -5.75
CA GLY A 55 11.71 9.66 -5.96
C GLY A 55 11.52 9.17 -7.39
N GLU A 56 12.45 8.33 -7.83
CA GLU A 56 12.42 7.64 -9.13
C GLU A 56 12.05 6.16 -8.96
N GLY A 57 12.00 5.41 -10.06
CA GLY A 57 11.59 4.01 -10.07
C GLY A 57 10.17 3.85 -9.55
N ILE A 58 9.97 2.86 -8.65
CA ILE A 58 8.64 2.52 -8.14
C ILE A 58 7.89 3.73 -7.55
N ILE A 59 8.58 4.65 -6.84
CA ILE A 59 7.94 5.85 -6.28
C ILE A 59 7.34 6.74 -7.38
N GLY A 60 8.08 6.93 -8.48
CA GLY A 60 7.62 7.72 -9.62
C GLY A 60 6.55 7.00 -10.44
N GLU A 61 6.67 5.67 -10.55
CA GLU A 61 5.71 4.81 -11.28
C GLU A 61 4.34 4.79 -10.60
N ILE A 62 4.29 4.62 -9.27
CA ILE A 62 3.05 4.59 -8.49
C ILE A 62 2.28 5.90 -8.66
N LYS A 63 2.96 7.05 -8.61
CA LYS A 63 2.31 8.37 -8.76
C LYS A 63 1.70 8.61 -10.15
N LYS A 64 2.13 7.85 -11.16
CA LYS A 64 1.63 7.96 -12.55
C LYS A 64 0.49 6.98 -12.84
N ARG A 65 0.20 6.08 -11.91
CA ARG A 65 -0.89 5.11 -12.05
C ARG A 65 -2.23 5.85 -12.14
N LYS A 66 -3.11 5.39 -13.02
CA LYS A 66 -4.42 6.01 -13.27
C LYS A 66 -5.44 5.69 -12.17
N ASP A 67 -5.22 4.60 -11.44
CA ASP A 67 -6.03 4.11 -10.33
C ASP A 67 -5.53 4.59 -8.97
N VAL A 68 -4.59 5.54 -8.94
CA VAL A 68 -4.06 6.13 -7.71
C VAL A 68 -4.56 7.56 -7.55
N GLN A 69 -5.14 7.85 -6.38
CA GLN A 69 -5.44 9.22 -5.96
C GLN A 69 -4.31 9.74 -5.06
N LEU A 70 -3.57 10.73 -5.56
CA LEU A 70 -2.44 11.32 -4.85
C LEU A 70 -2.86 12.58 -4.10
N PHE A 71 -2.66 12.57 -2.77
CA PHE A 71 -2.84 13.75 -1.93
C PHE A 71 -1.48 14.34 -1.55
N VAL A 72 -1.26 15.62 -1.88
CA VAL A 72 -0.08 16.36 -1.40
C VAL A 72 -0.44 17.03 -0.08
N MET A 73 0.03 16.43 1.02
CA MET A 73 -0.24 16.93 2.36
C MET A 73 0.68 18.09 2.74
N THR A 74 0.08 19.12 3.31
CA THR A 74 0.69 20.30 3.94
C THR A 74 0.11 20.43 5.34
N ARG A 75 0.66 21.32 6.18
CA ARG A 75 0.08 21.57 7.51
C ARG A 75 -1.36 22.11 7.45
N ASN A 76 -1.69 22.88 6.42
CA ASN A 76 -2.96 23.60 6.34
C ASN A 76 -4.11 22.76 5.76
N ASN A 77 -3.81 21.65 5.07
CA ASN A 77 -4.81 20.81 4.43
C ASN A 77 -4.95 19.41 5.06
N ARG A 78 -4.29 19.15 6.20
CA ARG A 78 -4.31 17.85 6.88
C ARG A 78 -5.73 17.39 7.18
N ASP A 79 -6.55 18.25 7.77
CA ASP A 79 -7.91 17.90 8.18
C ASP A 79 -8.84 17.72 6.97
N LEU A 80 -8.60 18.48 5.90
CA LEU A 80 -9.33 18.34 4.63
C LEU A 80 -9.01 17.01 3.95
N ILE A 81 -7.72 16.66 3.85
CA ILE A 81 -7.29 15.37 3.28
C ILE A 81 -7.86 14.21 4.07
N PHE A 82 -7.87 14.30 5.40
CA PHE A 82 -8.49 13.27 6.24
C PHE A 82 -9.98 13.08 5.89
N ALA A 83 -10.74 14.17 5.78
CA ALA A 83 -12.14 14.10 5.39
C ALA A 83 -12.34 13.53 3.98
N ASP A 84 -11.47 13.88 3.03
CA ASP A 84 -11.56 13.38 1.65
C ASP A 84 -11.21 11.88 1.55
N ILE A 85 -10.21 11.41 2.29
CA ILE A 85 -9.90 9.97 2.37
C ILE A 85 -11.08 9.19 2.95
N LEU A 86 -11.72 9.70 4.01
CA LEU A 86 -12.90 9.05 4.59
C LEU A 86 -14.04 8.92 3.57
N LYS A 87 -14.32 9.96 2.78
CA LYS A 87 -15.35 9.90 1.73
C LYS A 87 -15.06 8.88 0.63
N LEU A 88 -13.79 8.57 0.36
CA LEU A 88 -13.41 7.56 -0.63
C LEU A 88 -13.52 6.14 -0.10
N MET A 89 -13.51 5.97 1.23
CA MET A 89 -13.58 4.67 1.89
C MET A 89 -15.00 4.26 2.29
N MET A 90 -15.96 5.18 2.23
CA MET A 90 -17.37 5.00 2.55
C MET A 90 -18.21 4.85 1.29
#